data_AF-A0A2E4DFD0-F1
#
_entry.id   AF-A0A2E4DFD0-F1
#
_cell.length_a   1.000
_cell.length_b   1.000
_cell.length_c   1.000
_cell.angle_alpha   90.00
_cell.angle_beta   90.00
_cell.angle_gamma   90.00
#
_symmetry.space_group_name_H-M   'P 1'
#
loop_
_entity.id
_entity.type
_entity.pdbx_description
1 polymer ?
#
loop_
_entity_poly.entity_id
_entity_poly.type
_entity_poly.pdbx_seq_one_letter_code
_entity_poly.pdbx_strand_id
1 'polypeptide(L)'
;MDWFLIRDNDHLGPFTEEVLHQLFKSGELDADTLVWKEGWESSQSYQEVFLAGAEKDQQEIEVINEATEEYFEEVVCSEEPAVEPEVVEDILPQIPNEPESFEEVIEGKPEENVTRDDDLPPDLPPDLPSELTLAPPPEQPKVVSKKKKKPIKRTKAIDESETEVQLEDVFDLETDVIKQEKKIQKLIRHTVIAGIVLIIGLPILYYFLQTDDVFSRPSTMSLEDYERLSKVAMIDSRDSHFAFSLATDKRTLWISTNIPLEGEVFINLKSLNHRVLGDTRVEVKSRGELEKHLITLKEFQFVQGTKFLDGYYDAEIYTVKDLEQPLINRLFEQREKQFRYLDNVLITSLHHAEFKKALAREQAKKNSNERRFWEDLIEEYRTIKGITESIRQSLEATFESPKEEWLQSVSEFERVYKSNYGIFFTSFVQSIEAKYEKIAQQNFKDKIRVLSEYKKLTELAREIGEESMSVLENLKSTNVRELTPEKYQEFKYETLLKINLIITQCEKKIEEL
;
A
#
# COMPACT_ATOMS: atom_id res chain seq x y z
N MET A 1 34.99 13.96 4.58
CA MET A 1 34.87 15.42 4.40
C MET A 1 33.45 15.76 4.75
N ASP A 2 33.28 16.70 5.67
CA ASP A 2 32.01 16.90 6.34
C ASP A 2 31.23 18.05 5.67
N TRP A 3 29.96 17.79 5.39
CA TRP A 3 29.04 18.74 4.78
C TRP A 3 28.01 19.24 5.79
N PHE A 4 27.57 20.48 5.62
CA PHE A 4 26.58 21.13 6.47
C PHE A 4 25.45 21.71 5.62
N LEU A 5 24.22 21.57 6.10
CA LEU A 5 23.04 22.20 5.53
C LEU A 5 22.75 23.50 6.25
N ILE A 6 22.44 24.57 5.51
CA ILE A 6 22.04 25.85 6.08
C ILE A 6 20.53 26.01 5.97
N ARG A 7 19.84 25.98 7.11
CA ARG A 7 18.42 26.29 7.22
C ARG A 7 18.20 27.30 8.33
N ASP A 8 17.44 28.35 8.06
CA ASP A 8 17.13 29.39 9.05
C ASP A 8 18.35 29.96 9.78
N ASN A 9 19.49 30.06 9.08
CA ASN A 9 20.79 30.52 9.60
C ASN A 9 21.52 29.56 10.56
N ASP A 10 21.04 28.33 10.72
CA ASP A 10 21.70 27.27 11.50
C ASP A 10 22.43 26.26 10.59
N HIS A 11 23.60 25.82 11.06
CA HIS A 11 24.38 24.75 10.43
C HIS A 11 23.92 23.39 10.97
N LEU A 12 23.23 22.62 10.13
CA LEU A 12 22.84 21.24 10.44
C LEU A 12 23.89 20.29 9.85
N GLY A 13 24.51 19.47 10.70
CA GLY A 13 25.56 18.53 10.31
C GLY A 13 26.47 18.17 11.50
N PRO A 14 27.57 17.43 11.24
CA PRO A 14 28.12 17.07 9.94
C PRO A 14 27.37 15.93 9.23
N PHE A 15 27.27 16.01 7.90
CA PHE A 15 26.72 14.98 7.02
C PHE A 15 27.77 14.50 6.00
N THR A 16 27.63 13.26 5.53
CA THR A 16 28.39 12.79 4.36
C THR A 16 27.67 13.16 3.06
N GLU A 17 28.39 13.16 1.95
CA GLU A 17 27.82 13.50 0.64
C GLU A 17 26.68 12.54 0.24
N GLU A 18 26.82 11.25 0.55
CA GLU A 18 25.80 10.23 0.26
C GLU A 18 24.49 10.50 0.99
N VAL A 19 24.57 11.02 2.22
CA VAL A 19 23.40 11.41 3.01
C VAL A 19 22.69 12.60 2.36
N LEU A 20 23.44 13.59 1.86
CA LEU A 20 22.83 14.72 1.14
C LEU A 20 22.11 14.27 -0.14
N HIS A 21 22.70 13.35 -0.91
CA HIS A 21 22.05 12.76 -2.08
C HIS A 21 20.79 11.95 -1.72
N GLN A 22 20.80 11.23 -0.59
CA GLN A 22 19.61 10.52 -0.11
C GLN A 22 18.50 11.48 0.33
N LEU A 23 18.86 12.54 1.06
CA LEU A 23 17.90 13.56 1.50
C LEU A 23 17.28 14.30 0.31
N PHE A 24 18.06 14.64 -0.73
CA PHE A 24 17.54 15.20 -1.97
C PHE A 24 16.61 14.22 -2.72
N LYS A 25 17.01 12.94 -2.85
CA LYS A 25 16.16 11.89 -3.48
C LYS A 25 14.86 11.64 -2.71
N SER A 26 14.87 11.83 -1.39
CA SER A 26 13.68 11.68 -0.54
C SER A 26 12.73 12.88 -0.63
N GLY A 27 13.16 14.00 -1.24
CA GLY A 27 12.40 15.25 -1.29
C GLY A 27 12.49 16.07 0.01
N GLU A 28 13.38 15.68 0.93
CA GLU A 28 13.64 16.45 2.15
C GLU A 28 14.58 17.64 1.89
N LEU A 29 15.33 17.65 0.79
CA LEU A 29 16.12 18.79 0.31
C LEU A 29 15.60 19.24 -1.05
N ASP A 30 15.41 20.56 -1.19
CA ASP A 30 15.10 21.21 -2.46
C ASP A 30 16.40 21.64 -3.17
N ALA A 31 16.32 21.85 -4.49
CA ALA A 31 17.47 22.18 -5.34
C ALA A 31 18.17 23.51 -4.96
N ASP A 32 17.41 24.43 -4.37
CA ASP A 32 17.86 25.73 -3.86
C ASP A 32 18.38 25.67 -2.41
N THR A 33 18.33 24.51 -1.76
CA THR A 33 18.82 24.37 -0.38
C THR A 33 20.31 24.67 -0.31
N LEU A 34 20.72 25.53 0.62
CA LEU A 34 22.10 25.95 0.79
C LEU A 34 22.91 24.85 1.51
N VAL A 35 24.01 24.45 0.87
CA VAL A 35 25.02 23.54 1.41
C VAL A 35 26.32 24.29 1.63
N TRP A 36 27.04 23.93 2.68
CA TRP A 36 28.37 24.45 2.99
C TRP A 36 29.30 23.29 3.33
N LYS A 37 30.56 23.41 2.92
CA LYS A 37 31.60 22.43 3.16
C LYS A 37 32.73 23.09 3.91
N GLU A 38 33.33 22.35 4.84
CA GLU A 38 34.50 22.85 5.58
C GLU A 38 35.60 23.33 4.60
N GLY A 39 36.00 24.59 4.75
CA GLY A 39 36.96 25.27 3.86
C GLY A 39 36.35 26.15 2.77
N TRP A 40 35.02 26.29 2.68
CA TRP A 40 34.36 27.23 1.76
C TRP A 40 34.14 28.61 2.38
N GLU A 41 34.32 29.67 1.60
CA GLU A 41 34.10 31.06 2.05
C GLU A 41 32.61 31.42 2.19
N SER A 42 31.73 30.74 1.43
CA SER A 42 30.28 30.95 1.46
C SER A 42 29.54 29.66 1.12
N SER A 43 28.28 29.54 1.57
CA SER A 43 27.38 28.46 1.15
C SER A 43 26.99 28.60 -0.33
N GLN A 44 26.70 27.48 -0.98
CA GLN A 44 26.22 27.42 -2.36
C GLN A 44 24.95 26.57 -2.42
N SER A 45 24.15 26.70 -3.48
CA SER A 45 22.93 25.88 -3.62
C SER A 45 23.26 24.43 -3.97
N TYR A 46 22.44 23.49 -3.51
CA TYR A 46 22.60 22.06 -3.81
C TYR A 46 22.69 21.80 -5.32
N GLN A 47 21.90 22.52 -6.13
CA GLN A 47 21.92 22.43 -7.58
C GLN A 47 23.28 22.81 -8.20
N GLU A 48 23.87 23.92 -7.77
CA GLU A 48 25.16 24.39 -8.31
C GLU A 48 26.30 23.43 -7.98
N VAL A 49 26.24 22.79 -6.81
CA VAL A 49 27.30 21.91 -6.33
C VAL A 49 27.21 20.51 -6.93
N PHE A 50 25.99 19.95 -7.03
CA PHE A 50 25.80 18.54 -7.35
C PHE A 50 25.09 18.27 -8.68
N LEU A 51 24.36 19.23 -9.25
CA LEU A 51 23.55 19.03 -10.46
C LEU A 51 24.09 19.77 -11.69
N ALA A 52 24.87 20.84 -11.52
CA ALA A 52 25.39 21.66 -12.62
C ALA A 52 26.39 20.92 -13.56
N GLY A 53 26.79 19.69 -13.24
CA GLY A 53 27.59 18.83 -14.12
C GLY A 53 26.79 18.00 -15.12
N ALA A 54 25.47 17.83 -14.93
CA ALA A 54 24.66 16.88 -15.71
C ALA A 54 24.03 17.47 -16.99
N GLU A 55 24.08 18.78 -17.19
CA GLU A 55 23.47 19.45 -18.35
C GLU A 55 24.39 19.54 -19.58
N LYS A 56 25.68 19.18 -19.47
CA LYS A 56 26.60 19.17 -20.62
C LYS A 56 26.55 17.89 -21.45
N ASP A 57 26.12 16.76 -20.87
CA ASP A 57 26.14 15.46 -21.54
C ASP A 57 24.91 15.20 -22.44
N GLN A 58 23.88 16.06 -22.39
CA GLN A 58 22.65 15.87 -23.18
C GLN A 58 22.73 16.44 -24.60
N GLN A 59 23.67 17.35 -24.89
CA GLN A 59 23.86 17.89 -26.25
C GLN A 59 24.72 16.98 -27.14
N GLU A 60 25.49 16.06 -26.58
CA GLU A 60 26.34 15.14 -27.36
C GLU A 60 25.60 13.86 -27.78
N ILE A 61 24.51 13.51 -27.09
CA ILE A 61 23.69 12.31 -27.36
C ILE A 61 22.69 12.55 -28.50
N GLU A 62 22.24 13.79 -28.71
CA GLU A 62 21.29 14.12 -29.79
C GLU A 62 21.95 14.10 -31.19
N VAL A 63 23.27 14.31 -31.27
CA VAL A 63 24.03 14.29 -32.54
C VAL A 63 24.34 12.86 -33.03
N ILE A 64 24.39 11.88 -32.11
CA ILE A 64 24.74 10.49 -32.47
C ILE A 64 23.53 9.73 -33.01
N ASN A 65 22.32 10.03 -32.53
CA ASN A 65 21.12 9.28 -32.91
C ASN A 65 20.58 9.60 -34.32
N GLU A 66 20.94 10.75 -34.91
CA GLU A 66 20.54 11.12 -36.27
C GLU A 66 21.41 10.43 -37.35
N ALA A 67 22.57 9.86 -36.99
CA ALA A 67 23.50 9.23 -37.93
C ALA A 67 23.33 7.69 -38.09
N THR A 68 22.50 7.06 -37.26
CA THR A 68 22.39 5.58 -37.20
C THR A 68 21.12 4.99 -37.83
N GLU A 69 20.18 5.81 -38.34
CA GLU A 69 18.97 5.30 -39.01
C GLU A 69 19.11 5.06 -40.53
N GLU A 70 20.26 5.35 -41.14
CA GLU A 70 20.44 5.21 -42.60
C GLU A 70 21.12 3.91 -43.07
N TYR A 71 21.39 2.95 -42.17
CA TYR A 71 22.20 1.77 -42.51
C TYR A 71 21.69 0.44 -41.93
N PHE A 72 20.38 0.19 -41.93
CA PHE A 72 19.84 -1.14 -41.59
C PHE A 72 18.64 -1.55 -42.45
N GLU A 73 18.78 -1.45 -43.77
CA GLU A 73 18.06 -2.31 -44.72
C GLU A 73 19.07 -2.96 -45.66
N GLU A 74 19.53 -4.17 -45.30
CA GLU A 74 19.77 -5.31 -46.21
C GLU A 74 20.59 -6.40 -45.51
N VAL A 75 20.44 -7.63 -46.02
CA VAL A 75 21.16 -8.89 -45.70
C VAL A 75 20.52 -9.70 -44.56
N VAL A 76 19.52 -10.56 -44.82
CA VAL A 76 19.51 -11.86 -45.54
C VAL A 76 20.29 -12.97 -44.83
N CYS A 77 19.55 -14.07 -44.59
CA CYS A 77 19.92 -15.34 -43.97
C CYS A 77 21.21 -16.02 -44.48
N SER A 78 21.90 -16.71 -43.56
CA SER A 78 22.57 -17.99 -43.84
C SER A 78 22.82 -18.79 -42.54
N GLU A 79 22.54 -20.09 -42.60
CA GLU A 79 22.84 -21.16 -41.63
C GLU A 79 24.37 -21.31 -41.40
N GLU A 80 24.85 -21.64 -40.19
CA GLU A 80 25.32 -22.96 -39.68
C GLU A 80 26.49 -22.66 -38.68
N PRO A 81 27.12 -23.60 -37.94
CA PRO A 81 26.68 -24.85 -37.31
C PRO A 81 27.10 -24.95 -35.81
N ALA A 82 26.87 -26.12 -35.23
CA ALA A 82 27.15 -26.51 -33.84
C ALA A 82 28.64 -26.43 -33.43
N VAL A 83 28.87 -26.04 -32.15
CA VAL A 83 30.17 -26.08 -31.47
C VAL A 83 30.05 -26.88 -30.18
N GLU A 84 30.96 -27.85 -30.03
CA GLU A 84 31.13 -28.73 -28.86
C GLU A 84 31.60 -27.95 -27.61
N PRO A 85 31.27 -28.42 -26.39
CA PRO A 85 31.68 -27.74 -25.16
C PRO A 85 33.15 -28.01 -24.80
N GLU A 86 33.93 -26.94 -24.65
CA GLU A 86 35.27 -26.96 -24.04
C GLU A 86 35.20 -27.25 -22.53
N VAL A 87 36.14 -28.07 -22.10
CA VAL A 87 36.43 -28.51 -20.73
C VAL A 87 37.00 -27.33 -19.94
N VAL A 88 36.35 -26.94 -18.85
CA VAL A 88 36.88 -25.96 -17.89
C VAL A 88 37.51 -26.72 -16.73
N GLU A 89 38.83 -26.62 -16.59
CA GLU A 89 39.60 -27.14 -15.46
C GLU A 89 39.37 -26.31 -14.19
N ASP A 90 39.25 -27.02 -13.07
CA ASP A 90 39.11 -26.49 -11.71
C ASP A 90 40.31 -25.61 -11.31
N ILE A 91 40.06 -24.34 -10.98
CA ILE A 91 40.99 -23.47 -10.27
C ILE A 91 40.48 -23.27 -8.85
N LEU A 92 41.10 -23.98 -7.90
CA LEU A 92 40.96 -23.76 -6.46
C LEU A 92 41.52 -22.38 -6.07
N PRO A 93 40.78 -21.53 -5.34
CA PRO A 93 41.33 -20.30 -4.79
C PRO A 93 42.23 -20.58 -3.57
N GLN A 94 43.43 -20.00 -3.61
CA GLN A 94 44.42 -20.02 -2.54
C GLN A 94 44.01 -19.11 -1.39
N ILE A 95 44.17 -19.60 -0.16
CA ILE A 95 43.94 -18.88 1.10
C ILE A 95 45.19 -18.03 1.42
N PRO A 96 45.07 -16.71 1.66
CA PRO A 96 46.17 -15.92 2.21
C PRO A 96 46.33 -16.15 3.72
N ASN A 97 47.58 -16.42 4.13
CA ASN A 97 48.04 -16.55 5.50
C ASN A 97 48.21 -15.20 6.22
N GLU A 98 48.14 -15.30 7.57
CA GLU A 98 48.63 -14.40 8.63
C GLU A 98 47.87 -13.11 8.98
N PRO A 99 47.43 -12.98 10.25
CA PRO A 99 47.19 -11.69 10.89
C PRO A 99 48.43 -11.17 11.61
N GLU A 100 48.73 -9.89 11.40
CA GLU A 100 49.74 -9.14 12.13
C GLU A 100 49.38 -9.00 13.62
N SER A 101 50.42 -9.18 14.44
CA SER A 101 50.49 -8.93 15.86
C SER A 101 50.13 -7.49 16.23
N PHE A 102 49.25 -7.30 17.22
CA PHE A 102 49.21 -6.06 17.99
C PHE A 102 49.57 -6.34 19.45
N GLU A 103 50.63 -5.65 19.86
CA GLU A 103 51.20 -5.64 21.20
C GLU A 103 50.27 -4.96 22.22
N GLU A 104 50.39 -5.51 23.42
CA GLU A 104 49.80 -5.16 24.70
C GLU A 104 50.43 -3.90 25.30
N VAL A 105 49.63 -2.91 25.73
CA VAL A 105 50.04 -1.90 26.74
C VAL A 105 48.89 -1.55 27.70
N ILE A 106 48.82 -2.34 28.78
CA ILE A 106 48.82 -2.01 30.22
C ILE A 106 48.04 -0.79 30.79
N GLU A 107 47.24 -1.11 31.83
CA GLU A 107 46.99 -0.43 33.13
C GLU A 107 45.86 0.60 33.37
N GLY A 108 44.95 0.24 34.28
CA GLY A 108 44.05 1.14 35.03
C GLY A 108 43.12 0.39 36.00
N LYS A 109 43.38 0.54 37.31
CA LYS A 109 42.86 -0.17 38.50
C LYS A 109 41.32 -0.14 38.78
N PRO A 110 40.84 -0.96 39.75
CA PRO A 110 39.42 -1.27 39.99
C PRO A 110 38.78 -0.52 41.17
N GLU A 111 37.49 -0.21 41.05
CA GLU A 111 36.53 0.18 42.10
C GLU A 111 35.14 -0.22 41.55
N GLU A 112 34.10 -0.63 42.28
CA GLU A 112 33.86 -1.04 43.65
C GLU A 112 32.44 -1.67 43.63
N ASN A 113 32.20 -2.56 44.57
CA ASN A 113 30.95 -3.31 44.80
C ASN A 113 29.72 -2.38 44.92
N VAL A 114 28.66 -2.59 44.12
CA VAL A 114 27.28 -2.25 44.54
C VAL A 114 26.32 -3.36 44.12
N THR A 115 25.65 -3.86 45.15
CA THR A 115 24.67 -4.93 45.22
C THR A 115 23.43 -4.67 44.35
N ARG A 116 22.88 -5.77 43.81
CA ARG A 116 21.50 -5.89 43.30
C ARG A 116 20.49 -5.46 44.36
N ASP A 117 19.40 -4.84 43.93
CA ASP A 117 18.05 -5.14 44.39
C ASP A 117 17.01 -4.67 43.34
N ASP A 118 16.06 -5.56 43.10
CA ASP A 118 14.66 -5.38 42.70
C ASP A 118 14.25 -4.87 41.30
N ASP A 119 13.81 -5.87 40.53
CA ASP A 119 12.64 -5.84 39.65
C ASP A 119 11.53 -4.90 40.16
N LEU A 120 11.01 -4.05 39.27
CA LEU A 120 9.57 -3.85 39.05
C LEU A 120 9.39 -3.05 37.74
N PRO A 121 8.52 -3.49 36.81
CA PRO A 121 8.16 -2.70 35.63
C PRO A 121 7.37 -1.44 36.04
N PRO A 122 7.48 -0.33 35.31
CA PRO A 122 6.75 0.90 35.60
C PRO A 122 5.23 0.69 35.50
N ASP A 123 4.52 1.19 36.51
CA ASP A 123 3.05 1.21 36.60
C ASP A 123 2.40 1.81 35.36
N LEU A 124 1.36 1.14 34.87
CA LEU A 124 0.44 1.64 33.85
C LEU A 124 -0.28 2.90 34.36
N PRO A 125 -0.52 3.91 33.51
CA PRO A 125 -1.28 5.09 33.90
C PRO A 125 -2.73 4.72 34.28
N PRO A 126 -3.34 5.44 35.24
CA PRO A 126 -4.64 5.10 35.80
C PRO A 126 -5.79 5.23 34.79
N ASP A 127 -6.74 4.31 34.90
CA ASP A 127 -8.02 4.31 34.19
C ASP A 127 -8.76 5.65 34.39
N LEU A 128 -9.08 6.30 33.27
CA LEU A 128 -9.99 7.44 33.22
C LEU A 128 -11.42 6.97 33.55
N PRO A 129 -12.15 7.66 34.44
CA PRO A 129 -13.49 7.26 34.84
C PRO A 129 -14.48 7.31 33.68
N SER A 130 -15.14 6.17 33.45
CA SER A 130 -16.33 6.02 32.63
C SER A 130 -17.54 6.58 33.38
N GLU A 131 -17.91 7.85 33.18
CA GLU A 131 -19.26 8.32 33.49
C GLU A 131 -19.57 9.65 32.77
N LEU A 132 -20.17 9.57 31.59
CA LEU A 132 -20.92 10.68 30.98
C LEU A 132 -22.32 10.17 30.65
N THR A 133 -23.19 10.30 31.63
CA THR A 133 -24.64 10.10 31.54
C THR A 133 -25.21 11.16 30.60
N LEU A 134 -25.57 10.77 29.38
CA LEU A 134 -26.32 11.62 28.45
C LEU A 134 -27.79 11.63 28.85
N ALA A 135 -28.23 12.77 29.40
CA ALA A 135 -29.63 13.09 29.63
C ALA A 135 -30.37 13.34 28.28
N PRO A 136 -31.68 13.05 28.22
CA PRO A 136 -32.47 13.17 26.99
C PRO A 136 -32.78 14.63 26.61
N PRO A 137 -33.03 14.91 25.32
CA PRO A 137 -33.18 16.27 24.79
C PRO A 137 -34.50 16.93 25.22
N PRO A 138 -34.53 18.27 25.35
CA PRO A 138 -35.73 18.99 25.77
C PRO A 138 -36.77 19.07 24.66
N GLU A 139 -38.00 18.67 25.00
CA GLU A 139 -39.22 18.98 24.28
C GLU A 139 -39.41 20.51 24.17
N GLN A 140 -39.72 20.99 22.97
CA GLN A 140 -40.31 22.32 22.79
C GLN A 140 -41.65 22.25 22.05
N PRO A 141 -42.56 23.20 22.33
CA PRO A 141 -43.97 22.89 22.51
C PRO A 141 -44.84 23.13 21.28
N LYS A 142 -45.91 22.33 21.22
CA LYS A 142 -47.11 22.54 20.42
C LYS A 142 -47.71 23.92 20.73
N VAL A 143 -47.78 24.80 19.73
CA VAL A 143 -48.72 25.94 19.73
C VAL A 143 -49.82 25.66 18.72
N VAL A 144 -50.89 25.05 19.23
CA VAL A 144 -52.20 25.01 18.59
C VAL A 144 -53.04 26.12 19.22
N SER A 145 -53.80 26.82 18.37
CA SER A 145 -55.05 27.57 18.62
C SER A 145 -54.94 29.05 18.27
N LYS A 146 -55.96 29.74 17.74
CA LYS A 146 -57.29 29.42 17.20
C LYS A 146 -57.76 30.72 16.52
N LYS A 147 -58.52 30.57 15.43
CA LYS A 147 -59.65 31.41 14.97
C LYS A 147 -59.66 32.92 15.31
N LYS A 148 -59.87 33.75 14.27
CA LYS A 148 -61.10 34.58 14.19
C LYS A 148 -61.39 35.11 12.77
N LYS A 149 -62.65 34.90 12.38
CA LYS A 149 -63.35 35.48 11.22
C LYS A 149 -63.53 37.00 11.41
N LYS A 150 -63.47 37.77 10.31
CA LYS A 150 -64.62 38.51 9.73
C LYS A 150 -64.17 39.31 8.49
N PRO A 151 -65.00 39.39 7.43
CA PRO A 151 -64.82 40.31 6.32
C PRO A 151 -65.56 41.63 6.60
N ILE A 152 -64.99 42.75 6.16
CA ILE A 152 -65.67 44.05 6.14
C ILE A 152 -65.86 44.47 4.68
N LYS A 153 -67.13 44.60 4.30
CA LYS A 153 -67.61 45.32 3.11
C LYS A 153 -67.55 46.84 3.37
N ARG A 154 -67.20 47.62 2.36
CA ARG A 154 -67.87 48.90 2.00
C ARG A 154 -67.37 49.37 0.63
N THR A 155 -68.16 49.21 -0.43
CA THR A 155 -69.00 50.25 -1.08
C THR A 155 -68.29 51.56 -1.40
N LYS A 156 -68.21 51.88 -2.70
CA LYS A 156 -68.73 53.14 -3.24
C LYS A 156 -69.16 52.94 -4.70
N ALA A 157 -70.46 53.08 -4.90
CA ALA A 157 -71.10 53.39 -6.16
C ALA A 157 -71.29 54.92 -6.22
N ILE A 158 -71.14 55.46 -7.43
CA ILE A 158 -71.69 56.70 -8.02
C ILE A 158 -71.73 56.30 -9.51
N ASP A 159 -72.83 56.02 -10.20
CA ASP A 159 -74.19 56.56 -10.29
C ASP A 159 -74.29 58.02 -10.72
N GLU A 160 -74.57 58.19 -12.01
CA GLU A 160 -75.32 59.27 -12.69
C GLU A 160 -75.56 58.69 -14.11
N SER A 161 -76.67 57.99 -14.34
CA SER A 161 -78.05 58.44 -14.58
C SER A 161 -78.25 59.17 -15.92
N GLU A 162 -78.98 58.45 -16.79
CA GLU A 162 -79.99 58.92 -17.75
C GLU A 162 -79.48 59.65 -19.02
N THR A 163 -80.00 59.40 -20.23
CA THR A 163 -81.43 59.34 -20.55
C THR A 163 -81.72 58.42 -21.75
N GLU A 164 -82.88 57.77 -21.67
CA GLU A 164 -83.59 57.05 -22.73
C GLU A 164 -83.77 57.87 -24.00
N VAL A 165 -83.80 57.21 -25.17
CA VAL A 165 -84.94 57.28 -26.10
C VAL A 165 -85.06 55.94 -26.82
N GLN A 166 -86.24 55.31 -26.67
CA GLN A 166 -86.72 54.16 -27.42
C GLN A 166 -87.03 54.57 -28.87
N LEU A 167 -86.74 53.70 -29.85
CA LEU A 167 -87.55 53.65 -31.07
C LEU A 167 -87.58 52.23 -31.64
N GLU A 168 -88.77 51.66 -31.53
CA GLU A 168 -89.49 50.81 -32.48
C GLU A 168 -88.90 49.48 -32.96
N ASP A 169 -89.67 48.46 -32.58
CA ASP A 169 -90.01 47.22 -33.27
C ASP A 169 -89.97 47.25 -34.81
N VAL A 170 -89.92 46.02 -35.33
CA VAL A 170 -90.08 45.60 -36.73
C VAL A 170 -88.74 45.44 -37.46
N PHE A 171 -88.15 44.23 -37.37
CA PHE A 171 -87.89 43.36 -38.53
C PHE A 171 -87.10 42.09 -38.09
N ASP A 172 -87.57 40.96 -38.62
CA ASP A 172 -86.79 39.77 -38.98
C ASP A 172 -86.23 38.82 -37.90
N LEU A 173 -87.16 37.93 -37.53
CA LEU A 173 -87.01 36.48 -37.33
C LEU A 173 -86.10 35.80 -38.40
N GLU A 174 -84.81 36.14 -38.46
CA GLU A 174 -83.85 35.42 -39.33
C GLU A 174 -82.37 35.56 -38.90
N THR A 175 -82.07 35.64 -37.60
CA THR A 175 -80.67 35.81 -37.11
C THR A 175 -80.20 34.86 -36.00
N ASP A 176 -80.86 33.71 -35.81
CA ASP A 176 -80.36 32.67 -34.87
C ASP A 176 -79.40 31.65 -35.51
N VAL A 177 -79.28 31.60 -36.85
CA VAL A 177 -78.37 30.68 -37.54
C VAL A 177 -76.93 31.25 -37.62
N ILE A 178 -76.78 32.56 -37.85
CA ILE A 178 -75.46 33.21 -38.05
C ILE A 178 -74.67 33.36 -36.71
N LYS A 179 -75.37 33.36 -35.58
CA LYS A 179 -74.74 33.44 -34.23
C LYS A 179 -74.16 32.09 -33.78
N GLN A 180 -74.70 30.97 -34.27
CA GLN A 180 -74.12 29.63 -34.06
C GLN A 180 -72.87 29.40 -34.90
N GLU A 181 -72.84 29.86 -36.16
CA GLU A 181 -71.65 29.70 -37.03
C GLU A 181 -70.41 30.39 -36.44
N LYS A 182 -70.56 31.60 -35.89
CA LYS A 182 -69.44 32.30 -35.21
C LYS A 182 -68.96 31.59 -33.94
N LYS A 183 -69.81 30.81 -33.26
CA LYS A 183 -69.41 29.99 -32.09
C LYS A 183 -68.67 28.73 -32.53
N ILE A 184 -69.14 28.06 -33.58
CA ILE A 184 -68.50 26.86 -34.14
C ILE A 184 -67.13 27.22 -34.72
N GLN A 185 -67.00 28.34 -35.44
CA GLN A 185 -65.73 28.80 -35.98
C GLN A 185 -64.72 29.16 -34.88
N LYS A 186 -65.19 29.72 -33.76
CA LYS A 186 -64.36 29.89 -32.56
C LYS A 186 -63.94 28.55 -31.97
N LEU A 187 -64.84 27.59 -31.85
CA LEU A 187 -64.53 26.26 -31.29
C LEU A 187 -63.49 25.51 -32.14
N ILE A 188 -63.66 25.51 -33.48
CA ILE A 188 -62.71 24.93 -34.44
C ILE A 188 -61.34 25.62 -34.34
N ARG A 189 -61.29 26.94 -34.18
CA ARG A 189 -60.02 27.66 -34.00
C ARG A 189 -59.31 27.25 -32.71
N HIS A 190 -60.05 27.05 -31.60
CA HIS A 190 -59.44 26.59 -30.35
C HIS A 190 -58.98 25.13 -30.43
N THR A 191 -59.72 24.24 -31.11
CA THR A 191 -59.29 22.85 -31.29
C THR A 191 -58.09 22.72 -32.23
N VAL A 192 -58.01 23.52 -33.29
CA VAL A 192 -56.83 23.57 -34.18
C VAL A 192 -55.61 24.10 -33.43
N ILE A 193 -55.75 25.16 -32.63
CA ILE A 193 -54.64 25.69 -31.80
C ILE A 193 -54.22 24.65 -30.75
N ALA A 194 -55.15 24.01 -30.07
CA ALA A 194 -54.84 22.94 -29.12
C ALA A 194 -54.15 21.75 -29.80
N GLY A 195 -54.57 21.38 -31.01
CA GLY A 195 -53.93 20.36 -31.83
C GLY A 195 -52.50 20.72 -32.20
N ILE A 196 -52.24 21.97 -32.62
CA ILE A 196 -50.88 22.44 -32.97
C ILE A 196 -49.98 22.50 -31.72
N VAL A 197 -50.50 22.98 -30.58
CA VAL A 197 -49.76 22.97 -29.31
C VAL A 197 -49.44 21.54 -28.87
N LEU A 198 -50.32 20.58 -29.13
CA LEU A 198 -50.07 19.18 -28.82
C LEU A 198 -49.06 18.56 -29.79
N ILE A 199 -49.13 18.89 -31.08
CA ILE A 199 -48.20 18.40 -32.13
C ILE A 199 -46.79 18.98 -31.97
N ILE A 200 -46.64 20.22 -31.53
CA ILE A 200 -45.31 20.86 -31.33
C ILE A 200 -44.84 20.67 -29.89
N GLY A 201 -45.74 20.76 -28.92
CA GLY A 201 -45.45 20.60 -27.51
C GLY A 201 -45.06 19.18 -27.14
N LEU A 202 -45.66 18.14 -27.73
CA LEU A 202 -45.28 16.75 -27.45
C LEU A 202 -43.85 16.41 -27.91
N PRO A 203 -43.37 16.77 -29.11
CA PRO A 203 -41.98 16.57 -29.52
C PRO A 203 -40.99 17.39 -28.71
N ILE A 204 -41.31 18.64 -28.37
CA ILE A 204 -40.43 19.47 -27.52
C ILE A 204 -40.35 18.87 -26.11
N LEU A 205 -41.49 18.50 -25.54
CA LEU A 205 -41.54 17.82 -24.25
C LEU A 205 -40.79 16.48 -24.33
N TYR A 206 -41.01 15.68 -25.37
CA TYR A 206 -40.29 14.43 -25.61
C TYR A 206 -38.78 14.65 -25.73
N TYR A 207 -38.33 15.68 -26.43
CA TYR A 207 -36.92 16.04 -26.54
C TYR A 207 -36.32 16.44 -25.19
N PHE A 208 -37.00 17.29 -24.40
CA PHE A 208 -36.56 17.64 -23.05
C PHE A 208 -36.65 16.48 -22.06
N LEU A 209 -37.50 15.49 -22.32
CA LEU A 209 -37.62 14.27 -21.52
C LEU A 209 -36.59 13.20 -21.91
N GLN A 210 -36.00 13.27 -23.11
CA GLN A 210 -35.04 12.30 -23.65
C GLN A 210 -33.58 12.80 -23.60
N THR A 211 -33.34 14.03 -23.15
CA THR A 211 -31.99 14.43 -22.73
C THR A 211 -31.67 13.71 -21.42
N ASP A 212 -31.21 12.47 -21.54
CA ASP A 212 -30.61 11.68 -20.46
C ASP A 212 -29.32 12.36 -20.03
N ASP A 213 -29.45 13.34 -19.15
CA ASP A 213 -28.33 14.05 -18.56
C ASP A 213 -27.63 13.09 -17.60
N VAL A 214 -26.64 12.38 -18.15
CA VAL A 214 -25.88 11.31 -17.49
C VAL A 214 -25.43 11.72 -16.11
N PHE A 215 -24.72 12.85 -15.96
CA PHE A 215 -24.52 13.62 -14.73
C PHE A 215 -23.56 14.77 -15.06
N SER A 216 -23.53 15.84 -14.25
CA SER A 216 -22.56 16.92 -14.43
C SER A 216 -21.21 16.57 -13.80
N ARG A 217 -20.10 16.85 -14.50
CA ARG A 217 -18.73 16.60 -14.01
C ARG A 217 -18.46 17.37 -12.70
N PRO A 218 -18.15 16.67 -11.59
CA PRO A 218 -17.67 17.32 -10.37
C PRO A 218 -16.32 18.02 -10.60
N SER A 219 -16.10 19.17 -9.94
CA SER A 219 -14.89 19.98 -10.15
C SER A 219 -13.58 19.26 -9.80
N THR A 220 -13.61 18.29 -8.90
CA THR A 220 -12.45 17.51 -8.47
C THR A 220 -12.20 16.26 -9.33
N MET A 221 -13.11 15.91 -10.24
CA MET A 221 -12.98 14.76 -11.14
C MET A 221 -12.15 15.13 -12.36
N SER A 222 -11.24 14.26 -12.78
CA SER A 222 -10.49 14.45 -14.03
C SER A 222 -11.41 14.36 -15.25
N LEU A 223 -11.01 14.94 -16.39
CA LEU A 223 -11.80 14.83 -17.62
C LEU A 223 -11.86 13.37 -18.12
N GLU A 224 -10.74 12.66 -18.00
CA GLU A 224 -10.64 11.25 -18.40
C GLU A 224 -11.56 10.35 -17.57
N ASP A 225 -11.58 10.55 -16.25
CA ASP A 225 -12.48 9.81 -15.36
C ASP A 225 -13.94 10.11 -15.69
N TYR A 226 -14.28 11.37 -15.96
CA TYR A 226 -15.63 11.76 -16.37
C TYR A 226 -16.07 11.02 -17.63
N GLU A 227 -15.24 11.01 -18.68
CA GLU A 227 -15.56 10.30 -19.92
C GLU A 227 -15.69 8.78 -19.73
N ARG A 228 -14.85 8.19 -18.88
CA ARG A 228 -14.93 6.75 -18.55
C ARG A 228 -16.22 6.43 -17.83
N LEU A 229 -16.57 7.22 -16.81
CA LEU A 229 -17.76 7.03 -16.00
C LEU A 229 -19.03 7.31 -16.81
N SER A 230 -19.03 8.33 -17.67
CA SER A 230 -20.20 8.66 -18.50
C SER A 230 -20.50 7.57 -19.53
N LYS A 231 -19.46 6.95 -20.11
CA LYS A 231 -19.62 5.81 -21.03
C LYS A 231 -20.38 4.65 -20.39
N VAL A 232 -20.13 4.34 -19.11
CA VAL A 232 -20.82 3.27 -18.39
C VAL A 232 -22.28 3.62 -18.14
N ALA A 233 -22.58 4.87 -17.77
CA ALA A 233 -23.95 5.30 -17.56
C ALA A 233 -24.81 5.24 -18.84
N MET A 234 -24.20 5.44 -20.02
CA MET A 234 -24.86 5.35 -21.33
C MET A 234 -25.07 3.92 -21.84
N ILE A 235 -24.63 2.88 -21.12
CA ILE A 235 -24.80 1.48 -21.56
C ILE A 235 -26.27 1.08 -21.43
N ASP A 236 -26.94 0.96 -22.57
CA ASP A 236 -28.29 0.39 -22.63
C ASP A 236 -28.25 -1.14 -22.53
N SER A 237 -28.07 -1.63 -21.31
CA SER A 237 -28.17 -3.06 -20.97
C SER A 237 -28.99 -3.25 -19.70
N ARG A 238 -29.56 -4.46 -19.56
CA ARG A 238 -30.24 -4.87 -18.32
C ARG A 238 -29.25 -5.27 -17.22
N ASP A 239 -28.05 -5.66 -17.60
CA ASP A 239 -26.99 -6.04 -16.68
C ASP A 239 -26.48 -4.79 -15.96
N SER A 240 -26.14 -4.95 -14.68
CA SER A 240 -25.64 -3.83 -13.88
C SER A 240 -24.16 -3.64 -14.16
N HIS A 241 -23.80 -2.52 -14.80
CA HIS A 241 -22.42 -2.13 -15.03
C HIS A 241 -22.03 -1.04 -14.03
N PHE A 242 -20.80 -1.14 -13.52
CA PHE A 242 -20.21 -0.15 -12.63
C PHE A 242 -18.81 0.23 -13.10
N ALA A 243 -18.47 1.50 -12.97
CA ALA A 243 -17.10 1.98 -13.10
C ALA A 243 -16.75 2.87 -11.93
N PHE A 244 -15.49 2.82 -11.52
CA PHE A 244 -14.98 3.47 -10.31
C PHE A 244 -13.94 4.50 -10.70
N SER A 245 -13.86 5.59 -9.96
CA SER A 245 -12.80 6.58 -10.06
C SER A 245 -12.49 7.15 -8.69
N LEU A 246 -11.21 7.11 -8.30
CA LEU A 246 -10.74 7.68 -7.05
C LEU A 246 -10.13 9.05 -7.33
N ALA A 247 -10.57 10.06 -6.58
CA ALA A 247 -9.97 11.39 -6.63
C ALA A 247 -8.47 11.35 -6.30
N THR A 248 -7.71 12.30 -6.83
CA THR A 248 -6.26 12.42 -6.57
C THR A 248 -5.91 12.60 -5.09
N ASP A 249 -6.82 13.22 -4.32
CA ASP A 249 -6.70 13.37 -2.87
C ASP A 249 -7.06 12.10 -2.08
N LYS A 250 -7.57 11.06 -2.76
CA LYS A 250 -8.04 9.79 -2.19
C LYS A 250 -9.17 9.93 -1.16
N ARG A 251 -9.89 11.05 -1.18
CA ARG A 251 -11.00 11.35 -0.25
C ARG A 251 -12.37 11.25 -0.88
N THR A 252 -12.44 11.17 -2.20
CA THR A 252 -13.71 11.01 -2.93
C THR A 252 -13.63 9.82 -3.86
N LEU A 253 -14.61 8.93 -3.77
CA LEU A 253 -14.78 7.81 -4.70
C LEU A 253 -16.08 8.05 -5.48
N TRP A 254 -15.97 8.12 -6.80
CA TRP A 254 -17.10 8.19 -7.71
C TRP A 254 -17.35 6.84 -8.33
N ILE A 255 -18.62 6.47 -8.39
CA ILE A 255 -19.04 5.22 -9.00
C ILE A 255 -20.18 5.52 -9.95
N SER A 256 -19.99 5.20 -11.21
CA SER A 256 -21.02 5.36 -12.24
C SER A 256 -21.70 4.03 -12.51
N THR A 257 -23.00 4.06 -12.78
CA THR A 257 -23.79 2.89 -13.12
C THR A 257 -24.78 3.16 -14.24
N ASN A 258 -25.10 2.14 -15.04
CA ASN A 258 -26.15 2.23 -16.06
C ASN A 258 -27.58 2.10 -15.48
N ILE A 259 -27.74 2.10 -14.15
CA ILE A 259 -29.02 1.98 -13.47
C ILE A 259 -29.64 3.38 -13.30
N PRO A 260 -30.79 3.68 -13.95
CA PRO A 260 -31.46 4.98 -13.88
C PRO A 260 -32.41 5.07 -12.68
N LEU A 261 -31.93 4.68 -11.50
CA LEU A 261 -32.67 4.71 -10.24
C LEU A 261 -32.01 5.69 -9.27
N GLU A 262 -32.75 6.14 -8.27
CA GLU A 262 -32.26 7.09 -7.27
C GLU A 262 -32.45 6.56 -5.84
N GLY A 263 -31.48 6.82 -4.97
CA GLY A 263 -31.60 6.51 -3.55
C GLY A 263 -30.34 5.91 -2.92
N GLU A 264 -30.53 5.38 -1.71
CA GLU A 264 -29.42 4.98 -0.85
C GLU A 264 -28.77 3.66 -1.26
N VAL A 265 -27.43 3.67 -1.38
CA VAL A 265 -26.60 2.51 -1.71
C VAL A 265 -25.53 2.30 -0.64
N PHE A 266 -25.25 1.02 -0.36
CA PHE A 266 -24.21 0.58 0.56
C PHE A 266 -23.11 -0.12 -0.19
N ILE A 267 -21.87 0.16 0.22
CA ILE A 267 -20.69 -0.26 -0.52
C ILE A 267 -19.69 -0.85 0.47
N ASN A 268 -19.17 -2.02 0.13
CA ASN A 268 -18.13 -2.71 0.85
C ASN A 268 -16.99 -3.01 -0.12
N LEU A 269 -15.79 -2.54 0.19
CA LEU A 269 -14.60 -2.65 -0.65
C LEU A 269 -13.52 -3.38 0.13
N LYS A 270 -12.99 -4.45 -0.43
CA LYS A 270 -11.90 -5.21 0.19
C LYS A 270 -10.71 -5.33 -0.75
N SER A 271 -9.57 -4.79 -0.35
CA SER A 271 -8.35 -4.81 -1.17
C SER A 271 -7.89 -6.24 -1.44
N LEU A 272 -7.52 -6.53 -2.69
CA LEU A 272 -6.93 -7.81 -3.06
C LEU A 272 -5.44 -7.89 -2.68
N ASN A 273 -5.04 -9.02 -2.11
CA ASN A 273 -3.66 -9.28 -1.72
C ASN A 273 -2.71 -9.17 -2.92
N HIS A 274 -1.59 -8.48 -2.72
CA HIS A 274 -0.53 -8.28 -3.73
C HIS A 274 -0.98 -7.58 -5.02
N ARG A 275 -2.19 -7.01 -5.03
CA ARG A 275 -2.78 -6.29 -6.16
C ARG A 275 -3.08 -4.82 -5.82
N VAL A 276 -2.44 -4.31 -4.77
CA VAL A 276 -2.51 -2.91 -4.33
C VAL A 276 -1.09 -2.35 -4.13
N LEU A 277 -0.96 -1.04 -4.31
CA LEU A 277 0.26 -0.28 -4.04
C LEU A 277 0.40 -0.04 -2.52
N GLY A 278 0.73 -1.11 -1.81
CA GLY A 278 1.04 -1.07 -0.38
C GLY A 278 0.99 -2.46 0.26
N ASP A 279 1.25 -2.48 1.56
CA ASP A 279 1.33 -3.72 2.34
C ASP A 279 0.11 -3.98 3.21
N THR A 280 -0.58 -2.91 3.59
CA THR A 280 -1.73 -3.00 4.47
C THR A 280 -2.96 -3.39 3.67
N ARG A 281 -3.66 -4.43 4.12
CA ARG A 281 -5.02 -4.69 3.64
C ARG A 281 -5.93 -3.54 4.03
N VAL A 282 -6.81 -3.17 3.12
CA VAL A 282 -7.79 -2.12 3.29
C VAL A 282 -9.17 -2.73 3.13
N GLU A 283 -10.02 -2.57 4.14
CA GLU A 283 -11.43 -2.93 4.09
C GLU A 283 -12.25 -1.70 4.45
N VAL A 284 -13.11 -1.26 3.54
CA VAL A 284 -13.86 0.00 3.65
C VAL A 284 -15.33 -0.25 3.46
N LYS A 285 -16.13 0.35 4.33
CA LYS A 285 -17.58 0.44 4.19
C LYS A 285 -17.98 1.89 3.98
N SER A 286 -18.90 2.12 3.07
CA SER A 286 -19.38 3.46 2.75
C SER A 286 -20.87 3.43 2.46
N ARG A 287 -21.54 4.54 2.78
CA ARG A 287 -22.90 4.83 2.35
C ARG A 287 -22.84 5.94 1.32
N GLY A 288 -23.61 5.80 0.25
CA GLY A 288 -23.75 6.80 -0.80
C GLY A 288 -25.20 6.97 -1.23
N GLU A 289 -25.43 8.00 -2.01
CA GLU A 289 -26.70 8.23 -2.70
C GLU A 289 -26.44 8.13 -4.21
N LEU A 290 -27.24 7.30 -4.88
CA LEU A 290 -27.27 7.19 -6.32
C LEU A 290 -28.18 8.31 -6.84
N GLU A 291 -27.61 9.25 -7.58
CA GLU A 291 -28.33 10.33 -8.23
C GLU A 291 -27.86 10.42 -9.68
N LYS A 292 -28.77 10.40 -10.65
CA LYS A 292 -28.44 10.46 -12.08
C LYS A 292 -27.23 9.56 -12.41
N HIS A 293 -27.35 8.25 -12.24
CA HIS A 293 -26.28 7.29 -12.57
C HIS A 293 -24.97 7.41 -11.78
N LEU A 294 -24.81 8.37 -10.88
CA LEU A 294 -23.58 8.64 -10.15
C LEU A 294 -23.78 8.45 -8.65
N ILE A 295 -22.86 7.70 -8.05
CA ILE A 295 -22.74 7.55 -6.60
C ILE A 295 -21.48 8.31 -6.20
N THR A 296 -21.63 9.27 -5.28
CA THR A 296 -20.51 10.02 -4.72
C THR A 296 -20.30 9.64 -3.26
N LEU A 297 -19.10 9.15 -2.95
CA LEU A 297 -18.72 8.73 -1.60
C LEU A 297 -17.63 9.65 -1.06
N LYS A 298 -17.86 10.21 0.12
CA LYS A 298 -16.91 11.09 0.82
C LYS A 298 -16.62 10.63 2.24
N GLU A 299 -17.52 9.84 2.83
CA GLU A 299 -17.41 9.35 4.20
C GLU A 299 -17.17 7.85 4.18
N PHE A 300 -16.03 7.44 4.74
CA PHE A 300 -15.58 6.06 4.73
C PHE A 300 -15.38 5.54 6.14
N GLN A 301 -15.92 4.36 6.41
CA GLN A 301 -15.64 3.60 7.62
C GLN A 301 -14.60 2.53 7.29
N PHE A 302 -13.35 2.79 7.66
CA PHE A 302 -12.28 1.79 7.52
C PHE A 302 -12.42 0.74 8.62
N VAL A 303 -12.71 -0.50 8.21
CA VAL A 303 -12.65 -1.67 9.08
C VAL A 303 -11.19 -2.11 9.25
N GLN A 304 -10.41 -2.01 8.16
CA GLN A 304 -8.97 -2.23 8.15
C GLN A 304 -8.28 -1.17 7.30
N GLY A 305 -7.13 -0.68 7.77
CA GLY A 305 -6.39 0.43 7.14
C GLY A 305 -6.90 1.81 7.55
N THR A 306 -6.27 2.86 7.05
CA THR A 306 -6.62 4.26 7.37
C THR A 306 -6.92 5.12 6.15
N LYS A 307 -6.61 4.61 4.95
CA LYS A 307 -6.77 5.30 3.67
C LYS A 307 -6.89 4.30 2.53
N PHE A 308 -7.39 4.75 1.38
CA PHE A 308 -7.35 3.97 0.15
C PHE A 308 -5.92 3.78 -0.34
N LEU A 309 -5.66 2.58 -0.86
CA LEU A 309 -4.47 2.27 -1.65
C LEU A 309 -4.90 2.08 -3.10
N ASP A 310 -4.05 2.49 -4.05
CA ASP A 310 -4.35 2.25 -5.45
C ASP A 310 -4.24 0.76 -5.74
N GLY A 311 -5.27 0.16 -6.34
CA GLY A 311 -5.23 -1.22 -6.80
C GLY A 311 -6.58 -1.89 -6.90
N TYR A 312 -6.56 -3.22 -6.91
CA TYR A 312 -7.77 -4.02 -7.12
C TYR A 312 -8.49 -4.32 -5.81
N TYR A 313 -9.81 -4.20 -5.85
CA TYR A 313 -10.70 -4.43 -4.72
C TYR A 313 -11.83 -5.38 -5.13
N ASP A 314 -12.22 -6.26 -4.21
CA ASP A 314 -13.50 -6.94 -4.26
C ASP A 314 -14.56 -5.91 -3.84
N ALA A 315 -15.39 -5.48 -4.79
CA ALA A 315 -16.43 -4.51 -4.57
C ALA A 315 -17.79 -5.19 -4.46
N GLU A 316 -18.48 -4.88 -3.36
CA GLU A 316 -19.86 -5.26 -3.12
C GLU A 316 -20.71 -4.00 -3.00
N ILE A 317 -21.65 -3.81 -3.93
CA ILE A 317 -22.61 -2.70 -3.93
C ILE A 317 -24.00 -3.28 -3.77
N TYR A 318 -24.78 -2.79 -2.81
CA TYR A 318 -26.13 -3.27 -2.60
C TYR A 318 -27.06 -2.19 -2.05
N THR A 319 -28.35 -2.41 -2.28
CA THR A 319 -29.45 -1.57 -1.79
C THR A 319 -30.26 -2.34 -0.75
N VAL A 320 -30.58 -1.70 0.37
CA VAL A 320 -31.45 -2.31 1.42
C VAL A 320 -32.93 -1.95 1.20
N LYS A 321 -33.19 -0.79 0.61
CA LYS A 321 -34.53 -0.30 0.30
C LYS A 321 -34.74 -0.24 -1.20
N ASP A 322 -35.99 -0.27 -1.62
CA ASP A 322 -36.36 -0.02 -3.01
C ASP A 322 -35.90 1.38 -3.43
N LEU A 323 -35.15 1.45 -4.53
CA LEU A 323 -34.77 2.71 -5.14
C LEU A 323 -35.96 3.37 -5.83
N GLU A 324 -35.94 4.70 -5.86
CA GLU A 324 -36.93 5.51 -6.53
C GLU A 324 -36.69 5.55 -8.04
N GLN A 325 -37.79 5.49 -8.79
CA GLN A 325 -37.75 5.73 -10.22
C GLN A 325 -38.13 7.18 -10.51
N PRO A 326 -37.38 7.88 -11.38
CA PRO A 326 -37.80 9.15 -11.94
C PRO A 326 -39.22 9.03 -12.50
N LEU A 327 -40.04 10.08 -12.31
CA LEU A 327 -41.47 10.08 -12.68
C LEU A 327 -41.74 9.61 -14.12
N ILE A 328 -40.80 9.87 -15.02
CA ILE A 328 -40.89 9.60 -16.45
C ILE A 328 -40.62 8.12 -16.75
N ASN A 329 -39.69 7.49 -16.03
CA ASN A 329 -39.28 6.09 -16.24
C ASN A 329 -40.31 5.09 -15.73
N ARG A 330 -41.22 5.52 -14.83
CA ARG A 330 -42.32 4.69 -14.29
C ARG A 330 -43.28 4.17 -15.37
N LEU A 331 -43.32 4.80 -16.55
CA LEU A 331 -44.26 4.49 -17.63
C LEU A 331 -43.70 3.51 -18.67
N PHE A 332 -42.38 3.32 -18.75
CA PHE A 332 -41.75 2.65 -19.90
C PHE A 332 -40.89 1.43 -19.53
N GLU A 333 -40.23 1.38 -18.37
CA GLU A 333 -39.41 0.21 -17.97
C GLU A 333 -39.47 -0.11 -16.47
N GLN A 334 -39.86 -1.34 -16.13
CA GLN A 334 -39.79 -1.86 -14.76
C GLN A 334 -38.47 -2.64 -14.58
N ARG A 335 -37.40 -1.94 -14.18
CA ARG A 335 -36.18 -2.57 -13.64
C ARG A 335 -36.40 -2.99 -12.18
N GLU A 336 -35.63 -3.98 -11.73
CA GLU A 336 -35.60 -4.37 -10.32
C GLU A 336 -35.16 -3.17 -9.46
N LYS A 337 -35.92 -2.87 -8.41
CA LYS A 337 -35.67 -1.71 -7.54
C LYS A 337 -34.58 -1.94 -6.51
N GLN A 338 -34.12 -3.18 -6.39
CA GLN A 338 -33.03 -3.59 -5.52
C GLN A 338 -32.01 -4.34 -6.36
N PHE A 339 -30.74 -4.14 -6.07
CA PHE A 339 -29.67 -4.88 -6.73
C PHE A 339 -28.54 -5.19 -5.75
N ARG A 340 -27.74 -6.20 -6.13
CA ARG A 340 -26.47 -6.53 -5.50
C ARG A 340 -25.45 -6.81 -6.58
N TYR A 341 -24.36 -6.06 -6.58
CA TYR A 341 -23.24 -6.19 -7.49
C TYR A 341 -22.02 -6.69 -6.73
N LEU A 342 -21.30 -7.65 -7.33
CA LEU A 342 -20.11 -8.29 -6.78
C LEU A 342 -19.10 -8.48 -7.91
N ASP A 343 -17.97 -7.77 -7.86
CA ASP A 343 -16.93 -7.87 -8.88
C ASP A 343 -15.56 -7.36 -8.38
N ASN A 344 -14.52 -7.66 -9.14
CA ASN A 344 -13.15 -7.22 -8.89
C ASN A 344 -12.87 -5.96 -9.71
N VAL A 345 -12.69 -4.83 -9.02
CA VAL A 345 -12.61 -3.52 -9.65
C VAL A 345 -11.28 -2.85 -9.35
N LEU A 346 -10.76 -2.11 -10.32
CA LEU A 346 -9.57 -1.28 -10.13
C LEU A 346 -9.98 0.08 -9.57
N ILE A 347 -9.49 0.41 -8.38
CA ILE A 347 -9.65 1.72 -7.73
C ILE A 347 -8.28 2.36 -7.66
N THR A 348 -8.04 3.39 -8.45
CA THR A 348 -6.73 4.04 -8.57
C THR A 348 -6.91 5.53 -8.85
N SER A 349 -6.04 6.36 -8.26
CA SER A 349 -5.88 7.76 -8.65
C SER A 349 -4.87 7.95 -9.79
N LEU A 350 -4.16 6.90 -10.18
CA LEU A 350 -3.17 6.89 -11.26
C LEU A 350 -3.80 6.42 -12.58
N HIS A 351 -3.19 6.82 -13.70
CA HIS A 351 -3.55 6.26 -15.00
C HIS A 351 -3.25 4.76 -15.05
N HIS A 352 -4.04 3.98 -15.78
CA HIS A 352 -3.97 2.51 -15.79
C HIS A 352 -2.58 1.96 -16.12
N ALA A 353 -1.89 2.57 -17.09
CA ALA A 353 -0.54 2.19 -17.48
C ALA A 353 0.50 2.46 -16.38
N GLU A 354 0.38 3.60 -15.70
CA GLU A 354 1.27 4.00 -14.61
C GLU A 354 1.07 3.11 -13.38
N PHE A 355 -0.19 2.82 -13.05
CA PHE A 355 -0.55 1.88 -11.99
C PHE A 355 0.07 0.50 -12.23
N LYS A 356 -0.05 -0.05 -13.44
CA LYS A 356 0.57 -1.35 -13.77
C LYS A 356 2.09 -1.34 -13.60
N LYS A 357 2.75 -0.26 -14.03
CA LYS A 357 4.20 -0.09 -13.88
C LYS A 357 4.60 0.04 -12.42
N ALA A 358 3.85 0.80 -11.63
CA ALA A 358 4.06 0.96 -10.20
C ALA A 358 3.86 -0.37 -9.45
N LEU A 359 2.81 -1.13 -9.79
CA LEU A 359 2.53 -2.43 -9.18
C LEU A 359 3.64 -3.44 -9.49
N ALA A 360 4.12 -3.47 -10.74
CA ALA A 360 5.22 -4.34 -11.12
C ALA A 360 6.52 -4.01 -10.38
N ARG A 361 6.84 -2.72 -10.21
CA ARG A 361 8.01 -2.27 -9.43
C ARG A 361 7.90 -2.67 -7.96
N GLU A 362 6.73 -2.47 -7.36
CA GLU A 362 6.46 -2.83 -5.97
C GLU A 362 6.60 -4.34 -5.75
N GLN A 363 6.06 -5.16 -6.66
CA GLN A 363 6.20 -6.61 -6.63
C GLN A 363 7.65 -7.05 -6.84
N ALA A 364 8.38 -6.43 -7.77
CA ALA A 364 9.79 -6.74 -8.01
C ALA A 364 10.65 -6.44 -6.77
N LYS A 365 10.41 -5.31 -6.10
CA LYS A 365 11.08 -4.96 -4.84
C LYS A 365 10.81 -5.96 -3.72
N LYS A 366 9.54 -6.39 -3.58
CA LYS A 366 9.16 -7.42 -2.60
C LYS A 366 9.87 -8.75 -2.87
N ASN A 367 9.91 -9.17 -4.13
CA ASN A 367 10.55 -10.41 -4.53
C ASN A 367 12.08 -10.36 -4.41
N SER A 368 12.72 -9.21 -4.71
CA SER A 368 14.18 -9.09 -4.57
C SER A 368 14.60 -9.12 -3.10
N ASN A 369 13.83 -8.46 -2.23
CA ASN A 369 14.09 -8.49 -0.79
C ASN A 369 13.95 -9.91 -0.24
N GLU A 370 12.92 -10.64 -0.64
CA GLU A 370 12.70 -12.03 -0.24
C GLU A 370 13.88 -12.93 -0.65
N ARG A 371 14.31 -12.84 -1.90
CA ARG A 371 15.47 -13.60 -2.38
C ARG A 371 16.73 -13.30 -1.58
N ARG A 372 17.00 -12.01 -1.33
CA ARG A 372 18.14 -11.58 -0.53
C ARG A 372 18.11 -12.17 0.89
N PHE A 373 16.94 -12.24 1.52
CA PHE A 373 16.85 -12.84 2.86
C PHE A 373 17.19 -14.32 2.87
N TRP A 374 16.78 -15.07 1.85
CA TRP A 374 17.12 -16.49 1.74
C TRP A 374 18.61 -16.70 1.45
N GLU A 375 19.18 -15.89 0.56
CA GLU A 375 20.62 -15.90 0.26
C GLU A 375 21.44 -15.59 1.52
N ASP A 376 21.10 -14.52 2.25
CA ASP A 376 21.72 -14.18 3.52
C ASP A 376 21.61 -15.35 4.52
N LEU A 377 20.44 -15.98 4.64
CA LEU A 377 20.20 -17.07 5.59
C LEU A 377 21.01 -18.34 5.27
N ILE A 378 21.21 -18.64 3.98
CA ILE A 378 22.10 -19.72 3.51
C ILE A 378 23.55 -19.41 3.89
N GLU A 379 24.00 -18.17 3.70
CA GLU A 379 25.34 -17.76 4.09
C GLU A 379 25.57 -17.93 5.60
N GLU A 380 24.62 -17.51 6.43
CA GLU A 380 24.74 -17.67 7.88
C GLU A 380 24.81 -19.15 8.31
N TYR A 381 24.01 -20.03 7.70
CA TYR A 381 24.12 -21.48 7.97
C TYR A 381 25.48 -22.04 7.54
N ARG A 382 26.04 -21.57 6.42
CA ARG A 382 27.39 -21.97 5.97
C ARG A 382 28.44 -21.50 6.97
N THR A 383 28.32 -20.29 7.50
CA THR A 383 29.23 -19.77 8.52
C THR A 383 29.16 -20.60 9.80
N ILE A 384 27.95 -20.88 10.32
CA ILE A 384 27.79 -21.74 11.51
C ILE A 384 28.41 -23.12 11.25
N LYS A 385 28.10 -23.72 10.10
CA LYS A 385 28.64 -25.03 9.72
C LYS A 385 30.17 -25.02 9.75
N GLY A 386 30.81 -24.06 9.08
CA GLY A 386 32.27 -23.97 9.00
C GLY A 386 32.95 -23.77 10.36
N ILE A 387 32.36 -22.95 11.24
CA ILE A 387 32.86 -22.79 12.62
C ILE A 387 32.67 -24.08 13.42
N THR A 388 31.53 -24.75 13.28
CA THR A 388 31.25 -26.03 13.96
C THR A 388 32.20 -27.13 13.51
N GLU A 389 32.52 -27.19 12.22
CA GLU A 389 33.55 -28.08 11.68
C GLU A 389 34.94 -27.77 12.25
N SER A 390 35.29 -26.49 12.41
CA SER A 390 36.56 -26.07 13.02
C SER A 390 36.66 -26.48 14.49
N ILE A 391 35.55 -26.38 15.23
CA ILE A 391 35.45 -26.90 16.61
C ILE A 391 35.64 -28.42 16.62
N ARG A 392 34.96 -29.14 15.72
CA ARG A 392 35.09 -30.59 15.59
C ARG A 392 36.52 -31.01 15.32
N GLN A 393 37.20 -30.34 14.38
CA GLN A 393 38.61 -30.61 14.06
C GLN A 393 39.53 -30.35 15.27
N SER A 394 39.28 -29.28 16.01
CA SER A 394 40.04 -28.97 17.23
C SER A 394 39.84 -30.04 18.33
N LEU A 395 38.62 -30.59 18.44
CA LEU A 395 38.34 -31.72 19.33
C LEU A 395 39.02 -33.01 18.84
N GLU A 396 38.98 -33.29 17.54
CA GLU A 396 39.66 -34.45 16.94
C GLU A 396 41.17 -34.42 17.23
N ALA A 397 41.82 -33.26 17.10
CA ALA A 397 43.22 -33.07 17.45
C ALA A 397 43.52 -33.36 18.94
N THR A 398 42.57 -33.03 19.83
CA THR A 398 42.67 -33.36 21.26
C THR A 398 42.67 -34.88 21.48
N PHE A 399 41.84 -35.61 20.73
CA PHE A 399 41.80 -37.08 20.79
C PHE A 399 42.98 -37.79 20.10
N GLU A 400 43.71 -37.10 19.22
CA GLU A 400 44.91 -37.63 18.56
C GLU A 400 46.17 -37.38 19.37
N SER A 401 46.10 -36.53 20.39
CA SER A 401 47.22 -36.24 21.28
C SER A 401 47.62 -37.46 22.13
N PRO A 402 48.91 -37.61 22.50
CA PRO A 402 49.35 -38.65 23.42
C PRO A 402 48.59 -38.61 24.75
N LYS A 403 48.28 -39.79 25.33
CA LYS A 403 47.53 -39.88 26.60
C LYS A 403 48.25 -39.22 27.78
N GLU A 404 49.56 -39.08 27.68
CA GLU A 404 50.42 -38.41 28.66
C GLU A 404 50.13 -36.90 28.70
N GLU A 405 49.79 -36.30 27.55
CA GLU A 405 49.60 -34.86 27.33
C GLU A 405 48.13 -34.44 27.32
N TRP A 406 47.20 -35.37 27.58
CA TRP A 406 45.75 -35.15 27.54
C TRP A 406 45.29 -33.83 28.18
N LEU A 407 45.69 -33.58 29.43
CA LEU A 407 45.28 -32.37 30.18
C LEU A 407 45.79 -31.09 29.51
N GLN A 408 46.95 -31.14 28.88
CA GLN A 408 47.52 -30.00 28.16
C GLN A 408 46.72 -29.77 26.87
N SER A 409 46.42 -30.81 26.10
CA SER A 409 45.61 -30.71 24.89
C SER A 409 44.18 -30.21 25.16
N VAL A 410 43.54 -30.68 26.24
CA VAL A 410 42.22 -30.19 26.66
C VAL A 410 42.26 -28.72 27.08
N SER A 411 43.32 -28.30 27.79
CA SER A 411 43.49 -26.89 28.18
C SER A 411 43.73 -25.98 26.98
N GLU A 412 44.47 -26.47 25.99
CA GLU A 412 44.70 -25.76 24.73
C GLU A 412 43.42 -25.63 23.92
N PHE A 413 42.63 -26.70 23.81
CA PHE A 413 41.29 -26.64 23.20
C PHE A 413 40.39 -25.62 23.91
N GLU A 414 40.34 -25.63 25.25
CA GLU A 414 39.57 -24.64 26.02
C GLU A 414 40.01 -23.20 25.71
N ARG A 415 41.32 -22.96 25.65
CA ARG A 415 41.88 -21.64 25.36
C ARG A 415 41.45 -21.17 23.98
N VAL A 416 41.63 -22.00 22.96
CA VAL A 416 41.24 -21.72 21.56
C VAL A 416 39.73 -21.51 21.46
N TYR A 417 38.95 -22.35 22.14
CA TYR A 417 37.49 -22.24 22.12
C TYR A 417 37.02 -20.91 22.72
N LYS A 418 37.52 -20.55 23.90
CA LYS A 418 37.13 -19.30 24.57
C LYS A 418 37.58 -18.07 23.79
N SER A 419 38.78 -18.07 23.21
CA SER A 419 39.30 -16.90 22.50
C SER A 419 38.67 -16.71 21.13
N ASN A 420 38.38 -17.79 20.41
CA ASN A 420 37.99 -17.69 19.00
C ASN A 420 36.50 -17.98 18.79
N TYR A 421 35.99 -19.07 19.38
CA TYR A 421 34.65 -19.56 19.07
C TYR A 421 33.57 -19.00 20.00
N GLY A 422 33.82 -18.91 21.31
CA GLY A 422 32.86 -18.38 22.28
C GLY A 422 32.50 -16.90 22.04
N ILE A 423 33.53 -16.08 21.75
CA ILE A 423 33.33 -14.67 21.39
C ILE A 423 32.56 -14.55 20.07
N PHE A 424 32.92 -15.37 19.07
CA PHE A 424 32.24 -15.42 17.78
C PHE A 424 30.74 -15.70 17.96
N PHE A 425 30.34 -16.79 18.62
CA PHE A 425 28.92 -17.14 18.75
C PHE A 425 28.11 -16.08 19.47
N THR A 426 28.68 -15.42 20.48
CA THR A 426 28.01 -14.31 21.17
C THR A 426 27.73 -13.15 20.20
N SER A 427 28.75 -12.72 19.46
CA SER A 427 28.62 -11.64 18.46
C SER A 427 27.69 -12.02 17.29
N PHE A 428 27.72 -13.30 16.91
CA PHE A 428 26.94 -13.86 15.82
C PHE A 428 25.44 -13.92 16.17
N VAL A 429 25.11 -14.40 17.37
CA VAL A 429 23.74 -14.38 17.90
C VAL A 429 23.19 -12.95 17.95
N GLN A 430 23.97 -12.00 18.47
CA GLN A 430 23.58 -10.58 18.49
C GLN A 430 23.35 -10.01 17.08
N SER A 431 24.22 -10.37 16.13
CA SER A 431 24.08 -9.96 14.72
C SER A 431 22.80 -10.52 14.10
N ILE A 432 22.49 -11.80 14.33
CA ILE A 432 21.25 -12.41 13.84
C ILE A 432 20.02 -11.76 14.48
N GLU A 433 20.02 -11.54 15.79
CA GLU A 433 18.91 -10.90 16.50
C GLU A 433 18.64 -9.48 15.95
N ALA A 434 19.70 -8.70 15.71
CA ALA A 434 19.58 -7.39 15.08
C ALA A 434 19.03 -7.47 13.64
N LYS A 435 19.44 -8.47 12.85
CA LYS A 435 18.88 -8.72 11.51
C LYS A 435 17.41 -9.14 11.60
N TYR A 436 17.07 -10.01 12.55
CA TYR A 436 15.72 -10.45 12.81
C TYR A 436 14.79 -9.27 13.09
N GLU A 437 15.19 -8.33 13.96
CA GLU A 437 14.41 -7.12 14.25
C GLU A 437 14.17 -6.26 13.01
N LYS A 438 15.22 -6.05 12.20
CA LYS A 438 15.11 -5.28 10.94
C LYS A 438 14.15 -5.95 9.95
N ILE A 439 14.20 -7.27 9.83
CA ILE A 439 13.34 -8.05 8.92
C ILE A 439 11.91 -8.11 9.46
N ALA A 440 11.73 -8.18 10.78
CA ALA A 440 10.43 -8.18 11.44
C ALA A 440 9.65 -6.87 11.19
N GLN A 441 10.31 -5.78 10.86
CA GLN A 441 9.67 -4.51 10.48
C GLN A 441 9.27 -4.44 9.01
N GLN A 442 9.83 -5.30 8.14
CA GLN A 442 9.55 -5.29 6.69
C GLN A 442 8.36 -6.20 6.35
N ASN A 443 7.68 -5.93 5.23
CA ASN A 443 6.57 -6.75 4.73
C ASN A 443 6.96 -7.43 3.42
N PHE A 444 6.91 -8.76 3.44
CA PHE A 444 7.12 -9.61 2.26
C PHE A 444 6.33 -10.91 2.45
N LYS A 445 6.15 -11.66 1.36
CA LYS A 445 5.19 -12.77 1.28
C LYS A 445 5.49 -13.90 2.28
N ASP A 446 6.75 -14.29 2.37
CA ASP A 446 7.19 -15.42 3.19
C ASP A 446 7.81 -15.00 4.54
N LYS A 447 7.42 -13.82 5.04
CA LYS A 447 7.94 -13.24 6.29
C LYS A 447 7.93 -14.19 7.48
N ILE A 448 6.81 -14.89 7.70
CA ILE A 448 6.66 -15.81 8.82
C ILE A 448 7.68 -16.95 8.72
N ARG A 449 7.89 -17.46 7.51
CA ARG A 449 8.83 -18.56 7.25
C ARG A 449 10.27 -18.08 7.47
N VAL A 450 10.67 -16.96 6.86
CA VAL A 450 12.01 -16.38 7.03
C VAL A 450 12.32 -16.09 8.50
N LEU A 451 11.41 -15.44 9.22
CA LEU A 451 11.60 -15.17 10.66
C LEU A 451 11.73 -16.47 11.47
N SER A 452 10.95 -17.50 11.13
CA SER A 452 11.06 -18.80 11.82
C SER A 452 12.41 -19.47 11.58
N GLU A 453 13.01 -19.30 10.39
CA GLU A 453 14.32 -19.87 10.08
C GLU A 453 15.45 -19.11 10.78
N TYR A 454 15.39 -17.77 10.86
CA TYR A 454 16.35 -16.99 11.67
C TYR A 454 16.30 -17.35 13.15
N LYS A 455 15.10 -17.62 13.68
CA LYS A 455 14.93 -18.10 15.06
C LYS A 455 15.63 -19.45 15.27
N LYS A 456 15.39 -20.42 14.37
CA LYS A 456 16.05 -21.74 14.43
C LYS A 456 17.57 -21.63 14.32
N LEU A 457 18.06 -20.77 13.44
CA LEU A 457 19.49 -20.49 13.27
C LEU A 457 20.11 -19.95 14.57
N THR A 458 19.40 -19.06 15.27
CA THR A 458 19.81 -18.53 16.57
C THR A 458 19.83 -19.61 17.65
N GLU A 459 18.80 -20.46 17.71
CA GLU A 459 18.73 -21.60 18.62
C GLU A 459 19.88 -22.58 18.37
N LEU A 460 20.20 -22.85 17.10
CA LEU A 460 21.30 -23.73 16.71
C LEU A 460 22.66 -23.17 17.12
N ALA A 461 22.89 -21.86 16.95
CA ALA A 461 24.11 -21.20 17.40
C ALA A 461 24.31 -21.33 18.93
N ARG A 462 23.23 -21.21 19.71
CA ARG A 462 23.25 -21.42 21.16
C ARG A 462 23.53 -22.87 21.53
N GLU A 463 22.89 -23.82 20.85
CA GLU A 463 23.09 -25.26 21.04
C GLU A 463 24.55 -25.67 20.81
N ILE A 464 25.22 -25.11 19.78
CA ILE A 464 26.65 -25.36 19.55
C ILE A 464 27.49 -24.86 20.72
N GLY A 465 27.17 -23.68 21.24
CA GLY A 465 27.84 -23.10 22.40
C GLY A 465 27.74 -24.00 23.63
N GLU A 466 26.51 -24.36 23.98
CA GLU A 466 26.18 -25.22 25.12
C GLU A 466 26.85 -26.60 24.99
N GLU A 467 26.76 -27.23 23.82
CA GLU A 467 27.26 -28.57 23.63
C GLU A 467 28.80 -28.61 23.60
N SER A 468 29.44 -27.58 23.04
CA SER A 468 30.91 -27.47 23.09
C SER A 468 31.43 -27.35 24.52
N MET A 469 30.71 -26.62 25.39
CA MET A 469 31.05 -26.48 26.81
C MET A 469 30.79 -27.78 27.58
N SER A 470 29.67 -28.45 27.31
CA SER A 470 29.36 -29.79 27.84
C SER A 470 30.46 -30.80 27.48
N VAL A 471 30.89 -30.82 26.22
CA VAL A 471 32.02 -31.63 25.75
C VAL A 471 33.29 -31.29 26.51
N LEU A 472 33.61 -29.99 26.67
CA LEU A 472 34.80 -29.57 27.40
C LEU A 472 34.80 -30.05 28.87
N GLU A 473 33.66 -29.98 29.56
CA GLU A 473 33.52 -30.49 30.93
C GLU A 473 33.72 -32.02 31.00
N ASN A 474 33.18 -32.75 30.02
CA ASN A 474 33.37 -34.19 29.90
C ASN A 474 34.83 -34.57 29.64
N LEU A 475 35.53 -33.81 28.79
CA LEU A 475 36.96 -34.00 28.52
C LEU A 475 37.83 -33.78 29.76
N LYS A 476 37.52 -32.77 30.57
CA LYS A 476 38.24 -32.46 31.82
C LYS A 476 38.02 -33.48 32.92
N SER A 477 36.81 -34.03 33.02
CA SER A 477 36.44 -34.97 34.09
C SER A 477 36.87 -36.41 33.81
N THR A 478 37.18 -36.74 32.55
CA THR A 478 37.53 -38.09 32.13
C THR A 478 39.03 -38.39 32.27
N ASN A 479 39.37 -39.48 32.98
CA ASN A 479 40.74 -39.98 33.06
C ASN A 479 41.05 -40.95 31.91
N VAL A 480 41.58 -40.43 30.80
CA VAL A 480 41.85 -41.21 29.57
C VAL A 480 42.89 -42.31 29.74
N ARG A 481 43.75 -42.23 30.77
CA ARG A 481 44.78 -43.23 31.05
C ARG A 481 44.20 -44.55 31.54
N GLU A 482 43.01 -44.52 32.13
CA GLU A 482 42.33 -45.70 32.66
C GLU A 482 41.39 -46.37 31.65
N LEU A 483 41.16 -45.74 30.49
CA LEU A 483 40.27 -46.26 29.45
C LEU A 483 40.97 -47.33 28.60
N THR A 484 40.28 -48.46 28.40
CA THR A 484 40.64 -49.45 27.38
C THR A 484 40.50 -48.84 25.98
N PRO A 485 41.20 -49.38 24.96
CA PRO A 485 41.10 -48.86 23.59
C PRO A 485 39.67 -48.79 23.06
N GLU A 486 38.83 -49.78 23.38
CA GLU A 486 37.41 -49.82 22.99
C GLU A 486 36.60 -48.70 23.65
N LYS A 487 36.73 -48.54 24.98
CA LYS A 487 36.05 -47.48 25.72
C LYS A 487 36.52 -46.08 25.32
N TYR A 488 37.77 -45.95 24.88
CA TYR A 488 38.29 -44.70 24.36
C TYR A 488 37.62 -44.31 23.03
N GLN A 489 37.43 -45.26 22.12
CA GLN A 489 36.73 -45.02 20.86
C GLN A 489 35.25 -44.73 21.08
N GLU A 490 34.60 -45.43 22.00
CA GLU A 490 33.22 -45.16 22.42
C GLU A 490 33.08 -43.73 22.97
N PHE A 491 33.96 -43.34 23.89
CA PHE A 491 33.99 -41.98 24.44
C PHE A 491 34.22 -40.92 23.35
N LYS A 492 35.16 -41.14 22.43
CA LYS A 492 35.39 -40.24 21.28
C LYS A 492 34.14 -40.11 20.43
N TYR A 493 33.49 -41.23 20.09
CA TYR A 493 32.28 -41.24 19.28
C TYR A 493 31.14 -40.48 19.96
N GLU A 494 30.85 -40.76 21.22
CA GLU A 494 29.79 -40.09 21.99
C GLU A 494 30.03 -38.58 22.10
N THR A 495 31.28 -38.18 22.32
CA THR A 495 31.67 -36.77 22.43
C THR A 495 31.45 -36.01 21.12
N LEU A 496 31.74 -36.63 19.98
CA LEU A 496 31.63 -35.98 18.66
C LEU A 496 30.23 -36.12 18.04
N LEU A 497 29.40 -37.04 18.52
CA LEU A 497 28.11 -37.38 17.91
C LEU A 497 27.20 -36.17 17.75
N LYS A 498 27.03 -35.37 18.81
CA LYS A 498 26.12 -34.22 18.78
C LYS A 498 26.62 -33.09 17.88
N ILE A 499 27.93 -32.84 17.87
CA ILE A 499 28.54 -31.84 16.97
C ILE A 499 28.36 -32.26 15.50
N ASN A 500 28.56 -33.55 15.20
CA ASN A 500 28.29 -34.08 13.86
C ASN A 500 26.81 -33.95 13.47
N LEU A 501 25.89 -34.21 14.40
CA LEU A 501 24.47 -34.05 14.14
C LEU A 501 24.12 -32.61 13.77
N ILE A 502 24.68 -31.63 14.47
CA ILE A 502 24.49 -30.20 14.18
C ILE A 502 25.03 -29.84 12.78
N ILE A 503 26.21 -30.34 12.41
CA ILE A 503 26.78 -30.13 11.07
C ILE A 503 25.83 -30.68 9.99
N THR A 504 25.33 -31.91 10.16
CA THR A 504 24.36 -32.51 9.22
C THR A 504 23.03 -31.73 9.18
N GLN A 505 22.58 -31.18 10.30
CA GLN A 505 21.40 -30.32 10.32
C GLN A 505 21.63 -29.04 9.51
N CYS A 506 22.80 -28.41 9.64
CA CYS A 506 23.15 -27.24 8.83
C CYS A 506 23.19 -27.58 7.33
N GLU A 507 23.80 -28.69 6.95
CA GLU A 507 23.86 -29.15 5.55
C GLU A 507 22.47 -29.36 4.96
N LYS A 508 21.64 -30.11 5.66
CA LYS A 508 20.25 -30.34 5.24
C LYS A 508 19.48 -29.03 5.10
N LYS A 509 19.73 -28.06 5.99
CA LYS A 509 19.09 -26.74 5.90
C LYS A 509 19.57 -25.95 4.69
N ILE A 510 20.85 -25.99 4.37
CA ILE A 510 21.42 -25.34 3.18
C ILE A 510 20.84 -25.94 1.89
N GLU A 511 20.54 -27.24 1.86
CA GLU A 511 19.94 -27.90 0.69
C GLU A 511 18.42 -27.66 0.56
N GLU A 512 17.72 -27.44 1.67
CA GLU A 512 16.27 -27.19 1.71
C GLU A 512 15.88 -25.74 1.35
N LEU A 513 16.81 -24.81 1.51
CA LEU A 513 16.65 -23.38 1.27
C LEU A 513 17.12 -23.01 -0.13
#